data_AF-A0A7C4BQ01-F1
#
_entry.id   AF-A0A7C4BQ01-F1
#
_cell.length_a   1.000
_cell.length_b   1.000
_cell.length_c   1.000
_cell.angle_alpha   90.00
_cell.angle_beta   90.00
_cell.angle_gamma   90.00
#
_symmetry.space_group_name_H-M   'P 1'
#
loop_
_entity.id
_entity.type
_entity.pdbx_description
1 polymer ?
#
loop_
_entity_poly.entity_id
_entity_poly.type
_entity_poly.pdbx_seq_one_letter_code
_entity_poly.pdbx_strand_id
1 'polypeptide(L)'
;MEKTMAQELIEEGMKAGLKQGLQQGKIEGKIEGKIEGKIEGLQEAISLGLEIRYGNDGLALLENIVKIDSIEKLEEIMRALKVSKKVDDIKKLI
;
A
#
# COMPACT_ATOMS: atom_id res chain seq x y z
N MET A 1 10.47 23.80 -45.75
CA MET A 1 11.45 22.70 -45.93
C MET A 1 10.80 21.46 -45.39
N GLU A 2 10.65 20.42 -46.21
CA GLU A 2 10.17 19.11 -45.74
C GLU A 2 11.22 18.47 -44.82
N LYS A 3 10.75 17.71 -43.83
CA LYS A 3 11.64 16.96 -42.94
C LYS A 3 12.29 15.82 -43.71
N THR A 4 13.52 15.48 -43.35
CA THR A 4 14.15 14.28 -43.90
C THR A 4 13.56 13.03 -43.25
N MET A 5 13.56 11.90 -43.95
CA MET A 5 13.16 10.59 -43.40
C MET A 5 13.86 10.28 -42.06
N ALA A 6 15.13 10.68 -41.91
CA ALA A 6 15.86 10.52 -40.65
C ALA A 6 15.28 11.36 -39.51
N GLN A 7 14.86 12.60 -39.78
CA GLN A 7 14.21 13.47 -38.78
C GLN A 7 12.85 12.91 -38.36
N GLU A 8 12.09 12.34 -39.31
CA GLU A 8 10.80 11.71 -39.03
C GLU A 8 10.96 10.48 -38.12
N LEU A 9 11.90 9.58 -38.46
CA LEU A 9 12.19 8.39 -37.64
C LEU A 9 12.65 8.74 -36.22
N ILE A 10 13.48 9.77 -36.06
CA ILE A 10 13.92 10.24 -34.72
C ILE A 10 12.73 10.78 -33.93
N GLU A 11 11.88 11.60 -34.55
CA GLU A 11 10.72 12.18 -33.87
C GLU A 11 9.69 11.11 -33.49
N GLU A 12 9.44 10.13 -34.37
CA GLU A 12 8.59 8.98 -34.07
C GLU A 12 9.16 8.14 -32.93
N GLY A 13 10.46 7.87 -32.95
CA GLY A 13 11.14 7.16 -31.86
C GLY A 13 11.01 7.88 -30.52
N MET A 14 11.20 9.21 -30.49
CA MET A 14 11.02 10.03 -29.29
C MET A 14 9.57 10.00 -28.79
N LYS A 15 8.59 10.14 -29.69
CA LYS A 15 7.16 10.07 -29.34
C LYS A 15 6.78 8.69 -28.79
N ALA A 16 7.28 7.62 -29.40
CA ALA A 16 7.05 6.26 -28.96
C ALA A 16 7.66 6.03 -27.57
N GLY A 17 8.91 6.42 -27.37
CA GLY A 17 9.60 6.32 -26.08
C GLY A 17 8.88 7.09 -24.97
N LEU A 18 8.47 8.33 -25.23
CA LEU A 18 7.70 9.13 -24.27
C LEU A 18 6.36 8.47 -23.92
N LYS A 19 5.65 7.97 -24.92
CA LYS A 19 4.36 7.28 -24.72
C LYS A 19 4.53 6.02 -23.88
N GLN A 20 5.57 5.22 -24.15
CA GLN A 20 5.88 4.02 -23.37
C GLN A 20 6.26 4.37 -21.93
N GLY A 21 7.12 5.36 -21.73
CA GLY A 21 7.52 5.81 -20.39
C GLY A 21 6.33 6.30 -19.55
N LEU A 22 5.45 7.12 -20.14
CA LEU A 22 4.23 7.59 -19.46
C LEU A 22 3.28 6.43 -19.13
N GLN A 23 3.13 5.46 -20.03
CA GLN A 23 2.28 4.29 -19.80
C GLN A 23 2.83 3.43 -18.66
N GLN A 24 4.14 3.18 -18.66
CA GLN A 24 4.80 2.39 -17.62
C GLN A 24 4.70 3.07 -16.26
N GLY A 25 5.05 4.35 -16.16
CA GLY A 25 4.97 5.09 -14.90
C GLY A 25 3.54 5.18 -14.34
N LYS A 26 2.53 5.28 -15.21
CA LYS A 26 1.12 5.24 -14.78
C LYS A 26 0.73 3.87 -14.21
N ILE A 27 1.26 2.78 -14.76
CA ILE A 27 0.98 1.42 -14.28
C ILE A 27 1.68 1.20 -12.93
N GLU A 28 2.96 1.53 -12.84
CA GLU A 28 3.76 1.40 -11.61
C GLU A 28 3.13 2.19 -10.46
N GLY A 29 2.88 3.50 -10.66
CA GLY A 29 2.27 4.33 -9.62
C GLY A 29 0.87 3.87 -9.20
N LYS A 30 0.09 3.25 -10.10
CA LYS A 30 -1.21 2.66 -9.76
C LYS A 30 -1.06 1.38 -8.92
N ILE A 31 -0.01 0.60 -9.15
CA ILE A 31 0.26 -0.61 -8.37
C ILE A 31 0.76 -0.22 -6.98
N GLU A 32 1.75 0.66 -6.91
CA GLU A 32 2.32 1.16 -5.65
C GLU A 32 1.22 1.80 -4.78
N GLY A 33 0.46 2.75 -5.31
CA GLY A 33 -0.61 3.41 -4.55
C GLY A 33 -1.74 2.46 -4.11
N LYS A 34 -1.95 1.34 -4.82
CA LYS A 34 -2.91 0.31 -4.37
C LYS A 34 -2.36 -0.52 -3.21
N ILE A 35 -1.05 -0.80 -3.21
CA ILE A 35 -0.39 -1.56 -2.15
C ILE A 35 -0.32 -0.69 -0.90
N GLU A 36 0.18 0.54 -1.01
CA GLU A 36 0.25 1.51 0.08
C GLU A 36 -1.14 1.77 0.67
N GLY A 37 -2.14 2.08 -0.16
CA GLY A 37 -3.51 2.30 0.34
C GLY A 37 -4.13 1.07 1.01
N LYS A 38 -3.74 -0.15 0.62
CA LYS A 38 -4.19 -1.38 1.32
C LYS A 38 -3.51 -1.53 2.68
N ILE A 39 -2.21 -1.20 2.78
CA ILE A 39 -1.46 -1.22 4.04
C ILE A 39 -2.05 -0.19 5.00
N GLU A 40 -2.16 1.07 4.58
CA GLU A 40 -2.70 2.17 5.39
C GLU A 40 -4.12 1.86 5.86
N GLY A 41 -5.00 1.42 4.96
CA GLY A 41 -6.38 1.08 5.31
C GLY A 41 -6.49 -0.10 6.27
N LEU A 42 -5.60 -1.09 6.19
CA LEU A 42 -5.54 -2.19 7.16
C LEU A 42 -5.02 -1.71 8.52
N GLN A 43 -3.96 -0.89 8.55
CA GLN A 43 -3.42 -0.31 9.78
C GLN A 43 -4.48 0.53 10.51
N GLU A 44 -5.20 1.38 9.80
CA GLU A 44 -6.28 2.22 10.37
C GLU A 44 -7.44 1.36 10.89
N ALA A 45 -7.88 0.37 10.12
CA ALA A 45 -8.95 -0.54 10.54
C ALA A 45 -8.57 -1.37 11.77
N ILE A 46 -7.32 -1.84 11.86
CA ILE A 46 -6.82 -2.56 13.05
C ILE A 46 -6.77 -1.61 14.24
N SER A 47 -6.25 -0.39 14.04
CA SER A 47 -6.13 0.62 15.09
C SER A 47 -7.48 0.93 15.72
N LEU A 48 -8.49 1.18 14.87
CA LEU A 48 -9.88 1.39 15.31
C LEU A 48 -10.44 0.17 16.04
N GLY A 49 -10.21 -1.04 15.52
CA GLY A 49 -10.70 -2.25 16.16
C GLY A 49 -10.04 -2.53 17.51
N LEU A 50 -8.76 -2.18 17.69
CA LEU A 50 -8.05 -2.27 18.96
C LEU A 50 -8.63 -1.30 19.99
N GLU A 51 -8.88 -0.06 19.60
CA GLU A 51 -9.51 0.95 20.45
C GLU A 51 -10.92 0.50 20.88
N ILE A 52 -11.76 0.07 19.93
CA ILE A 52 -13.14 -0.36 20.22
C ILE A 52 -13.17 -1.58 21.14
N ARG A 53 -12.28 -2.56 20.95
CA ARG A 53 -12.37 -3.85 21.66
C ARG A 53 -11.60 -3.89 22.96
N TYR A 54 -10.51 -3.13 23.09
CA TYR A 54 -9.60 -3.21 24.22
C TYR A 54 -9.32 -1.86 24.88
N GLY A 55 -9.84 -0.75 24.35
CA GLY A 55 -9.65 0.59 24.91
C GLY A 55 -8.16 0.93 25.04
N ASN A 56 -7.78 1.47 26.20
CA ASN A 56 -6.42 1.91 26.48
C ASN A 56 -5.34 0.84 26.26
N ASP A 57 -5.63 -0.43 26.56
CA ASP A 57 -4.67 -1.51 26.35
C ASP A 57 -4.43 -1.77 24.85
N GLY A 58 -5.46 -1.55 24.02
CA GLY A 58 -5.35 -1.61 22.56
C GLY A 58 -4.59 -0.41 22.00
N LEU A 59 -4.83 0.79 22.56
CA LEU A 59 -4.14 2.02 22.17
C LEU A 59 -2.62 1.92 22.35
N ALA A 60 -2.15 1.17 23.35
CA ALA A 60 -0.73 0.93 23.57
C ALA A 60 -0.03 0.17 22.42
N LEU A 61 -0.78 -0.42 21.49
CA LEU A 61 -0.24 -1.19 20.36
C LEU A 61 -0.20 -0.42 19.04
N LEU A 62 -0.82 0.77 18.97
CA LEU A 62 -0.98 1.50 17.71
C LEU A 62 0.35 1.83 17.03
N GLU A 63 1.35 2.25 17.81
CA GLU A 63 2.68 2.59 17.27
C GLU A 63 3.35 1.38 16.60
N ASN A 64 3.10 0.18 17.09
CA ASN A 64 3.64 -1.02 16.47
C ASN A 64 2.84 -1.44 15.24
N ILE A 65 1.51 -1.24 15.22
CA ILE A 65 0.66 -1.53 14.05
C ILE A 65 1.06 -0.68 12.85
N VAL A 66 1.28 0.62 13.03
CA VAL A 66 1.65 1.54 11.93
C VAL A 66 3.04 1.28 11.34
N LYS A 67 3.87 0.47 12.01
CA LYS A 67 5.19 0.05 11.51
C LYS A 67 5.15 -1.25 10.70
N ILE A 68 3.99 -1.90 10.58
CA ILE A 68 3.85 -3.14 9.84
C ILE A 68 3.45 -2.84 8.40
N ASP A 69 4.36 -3.11 7.46
CA ASP A 69 4.12 -2.94 6.02
C ASP A 69 3.74 -4.25 5.31
N SER A 70 3.71 -5.38 6.02
CA SER A 70 3.25 -6.65 5.45
C SER A 70 1.73 -6.75 5.51
N ILE A 71 1.11 -6.76 4.34
CA ILE A 71 -0.33 -7.01 4.17
C ILE A 71 -0.74 -8.32 4.80
N GLU A 72 0.02 -9.40 4.61
CA GLU A 72 -0.28 -10.72 5.16
C GLU A 72 -0.32 -10.68 6.70
N LYS A 73 0.64 -9.95 7.30
CA LYS A 73 0.74 -9.79 8.74
C LYS A 73 -0.41 -8.95 9.29
N LEU A 74 -0.74 -7.85 8.64
CA LEU A 74 -1.89 -7.01 9.00
C LEU A 74 -3.21 -7.80 8.90
N GLU A 75 -3.38 -8.60 7.84
CA GLU A 75 -4.56 -9.47 7.71
C GLU A 75 -4.63 -10.56 8.79
N GLU A 76 -3.49 -11.11 9.22
CA GLU A 76 -3.42 -12.05 10.34
C GLU A 76 -3.90 -11.39 11.64
N ILE A 77 -3.39 -10.19 11.94
CA ILE A 77 -3.80 -9.41 13.11
C ILE A 77 -5.29 -9.09 13.05
N MET A 78 -5.80 -8.66 11.89
CA MET A 78 -7.22 -8.39 11.68
C MET A 78 -8.09 -9.63 11.95
N ARG A 79 -7.66 -10.81 11.52
CA ARG A 79 -8.36 -12.08 11.82
C ARG A 79 -8.36 -12.37 13.32
N ALA A 80 -7.22 -12.23 13.99
CA ALA A 80 -7.12 -12.42 15.43
C ALA A 80 -8.01 -11.43 16.19
N LEU A 81 -8.08 -10.18 15.74
CA LEU A 81 -8.90 -9.11 16.32
C LEU A 81 -10.40 -9.42 16.28
N LYS A 82 -10.88 -10.15 15.27
CA LYS A 82 -12.29 -10.54 15.16
C LYS A 82 -12.72 -11.58 16.20
N VAL A 83 -11.80 -12.43 16.65
CA VAL A 83 -12.12 -13.62 17.46
C VAL A 83 -11.56 -13.56 18.89
N SER A 84 -10.41 -12.92 19.09
CA SER A 84 -9.75 -12.89 20.40
C SER A 84 -10.57 -12.07 21.39
N LYS A 85 -10.57 -12.47 22.66
CA LYS A 85 -11.14 -11.69 23.77
C LYS A 85 -10.10 -10.93 24.57
N LYS A 86 -8.80 -11.13 24.28
CA LYS A 86 -7.70 -10.59 25.07
C LYS A 86 -6.70 -9.87 24.18
N VAL A 87 -6.35 -8.65 24.57
CA VAL A 87 -5.36 -7.83 23.86
C VAL A 87 -4.00 -8.54 23.74
N ASP A 88 -3.62 -9.37 24.71
CA ASP A 88 -2.34 -10.09 24.70
C ASP A 88 -2.21 -11.12 23.57
N ASP A 89 -3.32 -11.61 23.02
CA ASP A 89 -3.25 -12.48 21.84
C ASP A 89 -2.81 -11.69 20.61
N ILE A 90 -3.19 -10.41 20.53
CA ILE A 90 -2.79 -9.51 19.46
C ILE A 90 -1.32 -9.11 19.63
N LYS A 91 -0.88 -8.84 20.87
CA LYS A 91 0.52 -8.51 21.18
C LYS A 91 1.51 -9.56 20.68
N LYS A 92 1.14 -10.85 20.70
CA LYS A 92 2.01 -11.94 20.23
C LYS A 92 2.24 -11.94 18.71
N LEU A 93 1.41 -11.21 17.98
CA LEU A 93 1.47 -11.11 16.52
C LEU A 93 2.20 -9.85 16.06
N ILE A 94 2.62 -8.98 16.98
CA ILE A 94 3.21 -7.69 16.65
C ILE A 94 4.68 -7.70 17.03
#